data_AF-A0A3Q2XS45-F1
#
_entry.id   AF-A0A3Q2XS45-F1
#
_cell.length_a   1.000
_cell.length_b   1.000
_cell.length_c   1.000
_cell.angle_alpha   90.00
_cell.angle_beta   90.00
_cell.angle_gamma   90.00
#
_symmetry.space_group_name_H-M   'P 1'
#
loop_
_entity.id
_entity.type
_entity.pdbx_description
1 polymer ?
#
loop_
_entity_poly.entity_id
_entity_poly.type
_entity_poly.pdbx_seq_one_letter_code
_entity_poly.pdbx_strand_id
1 'polypeptide(L)'
;MAHHRRGDEDDRGPGAAYQAFVAMERLLDKLHILNYQDEVLAKHNMRHLTRHYFVSSPYLESNPGEQFYMFTIIAAWLINAAGRPFDERVEYGEPSATMSDILAELRAFGVRVDFPPSKLLSGSGEYVCFVLDRLAEEALKKRGFSFRSPKYAREDSEEPFAVEEDIELHVEEEVMEELDDDEEHALDLEALKLRSAHPEAKMSCVNTEILQSMVDAAEWYLEVERVLPQLKVTVKNDNKDWRIHVEQMHRHRDGISTSFKEAKGYLERLQEDIGKTLEKVRSREKYINNQLEHLIQEYRNAQAQLGQVKEQYRQASEGLTEKARILAEMDDELKRVKQETEERNSSVSDGAPLVNIKRCMATQKQEMVQLEKMIASQRLQMKKSNSLRDTHAPIMFVQTLDLL
;
A
#
# COMPACT_ATOMS: atom_id res chain seq x y z
N MET A 1 18.56 8.85 -19.88
CA MET A 1 17.09 8.66 -19.96
C MET A 1 16.81 7.18 -19.82
N ALA A 2 16.43 6.74 -18.63
CA ALA A 2 15.90 5.40 -18.39
C ALA A 2 14.56 5.59 -17.70
N HIS A 3 13.49 5.46 -18.48
CA HIS A 3 12.11 5.53 -17.98
C HIS A 3 11.87 4.38 -17.00
N HIS A 4 11.68 4.72 -15.72
CA HIS A 4 10.99 3.86 -14.78
C HIS A 4 9.57 3.65 -15.33
N ARG A 5 9.26 2.42 -15.77
CA ARG A 5 7.91 2.00 -16.11
C ARG A 5 7.05 2.10 -14.84
N ARG A 6 6.30 3.19 -14.73
CA ARG A 6 4.98 3.22 -14.09
C ARG A 6 4.07 2.30 -14.90
N GLY A 7 3.56 1.26 -14.30
CA GLY A 7 2.66 0.32 -14.95
C GLY A 7 2.51 -0.92 -14.09
N ASP A 8 1.75 -0.79 -13.01
CA ASP A 8 0.95 -1.86 -12.37
C ASP A 8 0.24 -1.41 -11.07
N GLU A 9 0.42 -0.16 -10.63
CA GLU A 9 -0.26 0.36 -9.43
C GLU A 9 -1.62 1.04 -9.71
N ASP A 10 -1.97 1.26 -10.98
CA ASP A 10 -3.11 2.12 -11.36
C ASP A 10 -4.50 1.46 -11.34
N ASP A 11 -4.61 0.16 -11.02
CA ASP A 11 -5.91 -0.56 -11.00
C ASP A 11 -6.40 -0.94 -9.59
N ARG A 12 -5.72 -0.44 -8.55
CA ARG A 12 -6.06 -0.74 -7.16
C ARG A 12 -6.93 0.39 -6.59
N GLY A 13 -8.20 0.10 -6.34
CA GLY A 13 -9.14 1.05 -5.75
C GLY A 13 -8.63 1.66 -4.43
N PRO A 14 -9.17 2.81 -3.99
CA PRO A 14 -8.60 3.63 -2.90
C PRO A 14 -8.44 2.91 -1.55
N GLY A 15 -9.12 1.78 -1.34
CA GLY A 15 -8.96 0.92 -0.15
C GLY A 15 -7.75 -0.02 -0.20
N ALA A 16 -7.13 -0.25 -1.36
CA ALA A 16 -6.02 -1.20 -1.50
C ALA A 16 -4.74 -0.73 -0.78
N ALA A 17 -4.50 0.59 -0.72
CA ALA A 17 -3.42 1.14 0.08
C ALA A 17 -3.59 0.82 1.58
N TYR A 18 -4.83 0.72 2.06
CA TYR A 18 -5.15 0.37 3.45
C TYR A 18 -5.03 -1.12 3.74
N GLN A 19 -5.10 -2.00 2.73
CA GLN A 19 -4.98 -3.45 2.92
C GLN A 19 -3.61 -3.86 3.47
N ALA A 20 -2.53 -3.17 3.06
CA ALA A 20 -1.18 -3.43 3.58
C ALA A 20 -1.08 -3.15 5.09
N PHE A 21 -1.80 -2.12 5.58
CA PHE A 21 -1.84 -1.81 7.01
C PHE A 21 -2.63 -2.85 7.80
N VAL A 22 -3.77 -3.31 7.27
CA VAL A 22 -4.57 -4.38 7.89
C VAL A 22 -3.78 -5.70 7.94
N ALA A 23 -3.02 -6.00 6.89
CA ALA A 23 -2.15 -7.18 6.86
C ALA A 23 -1.03 -7.09 7.92
N MET A 24 -0.44 -5.91 8.10
CA MET A 24 0.58 -5.70 9.15
C MET A 24 -0.02 -5.79 10.56
N GLU A 25 -1.22 -5.26 10.79
CA GLU A 25 -1.92 -5.36 12.08
C GLU A 25 -2.20 -6.82 12.45
N ARG A 26 -2.73 -7.60 11.49
CA ARG A 26 -2.93 -9.05 11.68
C ARG A 26 -1.63 -9.80 11.94
N LEU A 27 -0.55 -9.43 11.25
CA LEU A 27 0.77 -9.99 11.49
C LEU A 27 1.26 -9.67 12.91
N LEU A 28 1.10 -8.43 13.37
CA LEU A 28 1.49 -8.04 14.73
C LEU A 28 0.72 -8.82 15.80
N ASP A 29 -0.58 -9.01 15.62
CA ASP A 29 -1.38 -9.82 16.54
C ASP A 29 -0.85 -11.26 16.62
N LYS A 30 -0.57 -11.87 15.46
CA LYS A 30 0.03 -13.22 15.38
C LYS A 30 1.40 -13.27 16.03
N LEU A 31 2.25 -12.26 15.82
CA LEU A 31 3.57 -12.17 16.44
C LEU A 31 3.46 -12.01 17.97
N HIS A 32 2.52 -11.19 18.46
CA HIS A 32 2.26 -11.05 19.90
C HIS A 32 1.84 -12.38 20.53
N ILE A 33 0.95 -13.14 19.87
CA ILE A 33 0.54 -14.47 20.33
C ILE A 33 1.75 -15.42 20.41
N LEU A 34 2.72 -15.28 19.50
CA LEU A 34 3.95 -16.07 19.48
C LEU A 34 5.03 -15.56 20.46
N ASN A 35 4.77 -14.51 21.26
CA ASN A 35 5.71 -13.89 22.20
C ASN A 35 7.02 -13.41 21.56
N TYR A 36 6.95 -12.80 20.37
CA TYR A 36 8.15 -12.29 19.65
C TYR A 36 8.95 -11.25 20.45
N GLN A 37 8.33 -10.55 21.40
CA GLN A 37 9.01 -9.53 22.21
C GLN A 37 10.10 -10.13 23.09
N ASP A 38 9.78 -11.22 23.79
CA ASP A 38 10.73 -11.88 24.70
C ASP A 38 11.69 -12.79 23.95
N GLU A 39 11.21 -13.48 22.91
CA GLU A 39 12.02 -14.48 22.20
C GLU A 39 12.97 -13.88 21.16
N VAL A 40 12.61 -12.74 20.55
CA VAL A 40 13.36 -12.14 19.42
C VAL A 40 13.86 -10.74 19.76
N LEU A 41 12.98 -9.82 20.20
CA LEU A 41 13.40 -8.44 20.44
C LEU A 41 14.41 -8.32 21.59
N ALA A 42 14.21 -9.07 22.68
CA ALA A 42 15.11 -9.06 23.82
C ALA A 42 16.50 -9.63 23.49
N LYS A 43 16.59 -10.65 22.62
CA LYS A 43 17.86 -11.28 22.22
C LYS A 43 18.72 -10.40 21.31
N HIS A 44 18.08 -9.65 20.42
CA HIS A 44 18.78 -8.80 19.45
C HIS A 44 18.76 -7.31 19.81
N ASN A 45 18.25 -6.95 21.00
CA ASN A 45 18.13 -5.56 21.49
C ASN A 45 17.40 -4.63 20.50
N MET A 46 16.29 -5.12 19.92
CA MET A 46 15.57 -4.44 18.84
C MET A 46 14.34 -3.69 19.37
N ARG A 47 13.94 -2.63 18.65
CA ARG A 47 12.77 -1.81 19.03
C ARG A 47 11.47 -2.56 18.78
N HIS A 48 10.45 -2.26 19.58
CA HIS A 48 9.10 -2.78 19.37
C HIS A 48 8.58 -2.40 17.98
N LEU A 49 8.04 -3.40 17.26
CA LEU A 49 7.39 -3.20 15.98
C LEU A 49 6.11 -2.36 16.18
N THR A 50 5.94 -1.34 15.34
CA THR A 50 4.70 -0.57 15.24
C THR A 50 3.86 -1.04 14.06
N ARG A 51 2.56 -0.74 14.06
CA ARG A 51 1.60 -1.06 12.97
C ARG A 51 1.98 -0.55 11.58
N HIS A 52 3.01 0.27 11.48
CA HIS A 52 3.51 0.84 10.22
C HIS A 52 4.93 0.36 9.86
N TYR A 53 5.54 -0.53 10.66
CA TYR A 53 6.98 -0.79 10.58
C TYR A 53 7.43 -1.45 9.27
N PHE A 54 6.71 -2.48 8.80
CA PHE A 54 7.01 -3.15 7.52
C PHE A 54 6.20 -2.61 6.34
N VAL A 55 5.28 -1.66 6.56
CA VAL A 55 4.50 -1.05 5.48
C VAL A 55 5.34 0.03 4.81
N SER A 56 5.54 -0.08 3.50
CA SER A 56 6.24 0.95 2.73
C SER A 56 5.37 2.21 2.73
N SER A 57 5.73 3.18 3.59
CA SER A 57 5.03 4.46 3.70
C SER A 57 5.96 5.58 3.27
N PRO A 58 5.56 6.44 2.31
CA PRO A 58 6.33 7.63 1.93
C PRO A 58 6.53 8.63 3.07
N TYR A 59 5.78 8.48 4.17
CA TYR A 59 5.71 9.43 5.27
C TYR A 59 6.46 8.97 6.52
N LEU A 60 7.04 7.76 6.52
CA LEU A 60 7.88 7.25 7.60
C LEU A 60 9.32 7.10 7.11
N GLU A 61 10.24 7.82 7.74
CA GLU A 61 11.67 7.57 7.57
C GLU A 61 12.00 6.22 8.21
N SER A 62 12.17 5.19 7.39
CA SER A 62 12.67 3.90 7.85
C SER A 62 13.93 3.53 7.09
N ASN A 63 14.93 3.04 7.80
CA ASN A 63 16.18 2.60 7.22
C ASN A 63 15.97 1.23 6.56
N PRO A 64 16.06 1.12 5.22
CA PRO A 64 15.82 -0.15 4.53
C PRO A 64 16.75 -1.28 4.99
N GLY A 65 17.98 -0.95 5.43
CA GLY A 65 18.92 -1.93 5.96
C GLY A 65 18.50 -2.49 7.33
N GLU A 66 17.98 -1.65 8.21
CA GLU A 66 17.46 -2.08 9.52
C GLU A 66 16.17 -2.90 9.36
N GLN A 67 15.27 -2.46 8.49
CA GLN A 67 14.05 -3.21 8.17
C GLN A 67 14.37 -4.57 7.55
N PHE A 68 15.36 -4.64 6.66
CA PHE A 68 15.80 -5.89 6.07
C PHE A 68 16.41 -6.84 7.10
N TYR A 69 17.25 -6.33 7.99
CA TYR A 69 17.81 -7.10 9.11
C TYR A 69 16.69 -7.65 10.01
N MET A 70 15.75 -6.79 10.41
CA MET A 70 14.58 -7.16 11.21
C MET A 70 13.71 -8.21 10.54
N PHE A 71 13.41 -8.04 9.25
CA PHE A 71 12.67 -9.03 8.46
C PHE A 71 13.36 -10.39 8.48
N THR A 72 14.68 -10.41 8.26
CA THR A 72 15.46 -11.65 8.17
C THR A 72 15.48 -12.40 9.50
N ILE A 73 15.69 -11.68 10.60
CA ILE A 73 15.70 -12.28 11.95
C ILE A 73 14.32 -12.83 12.33
N ILE A 74 13.24 -12.08 12.07
CA ILE A 74 11.88 -12.55 12.37
C ILE A 74 11.52 -13.74 11.48
N ALA A 75 11.88 -13.71 10.19
CA ALA A 75 11.62 -14.83 9.29
C ALA A 75 12.38 -16.09 9.73
N ALA A 76 13.66 -15.96 10.10
CA ALA A 76 14.47 -17.07 10.64
C ALA A 76 13.84 -17.67 11.90
N TRP A 77 13.45 -16.82 12.85
CA TRP A 77 12.78 -17.25 14.07
C TRP A 77 11.44 -17.95 13.80
N LEU A 78 10.61 -17.42 12.89
CA LEU A 78 9.34 -18.05 12.53
C LEU A 78 9.53 -19.41 11.85
N ILE A 79 10.53 -19.57 10.99
CA ILE A 79 10.87 -20.86 10.36
C ILE A 79 11.31 -21.88 11.42
N ASN A 80 12.15 -21.45 12.36
CA ASN A 80 12.57 -22.26 13.51
C ASN A 80 11.37 -22.63 14.40
N ALA A 81 10.47 -21.69 14.67
CA ALA A 81 9.23 -21.92 15.43
C ALA A 81 8.26 -22.86 14.70
N ALA A 82 8.28 -22.90 13.37
CA ALA A 82 7.54 -23.85 12.55
C ALA A 82 8.22 -25.25 12.46
N GLY A 83 9.34 -25.45 13.14
CA GLY A 83 10.00 -26.75 13.31
C GLY A 83 10.96 -27.13 12.19
N ARG A 84 11.45 -26.16 11.40
CA ARG A 84 12.53 -26.38 10.42
C ARG A 84 13.79 -25.62 10.87
N PRO A 85 14.96 -26.26 10.91
CA PRO A 85 16.18 -25.58 11.32
C PRO A 85 16.59 -24.57 10.25
N PHE A 86 16.61 -23.29 10.61
CA PHE A 86 17.07 -22.18 9.79
C PHE A 86 18.13 -21.39 10.54
N ASP A 87 19.31 -21.23 9.94
CA ASP A 87 20.45 -20.61 10.59
C ASP A 87 20.32 -19.08 10.59
N GLU A 88 20.51 -18.45 11.75
CA GLU A 88 20.39 -16.99 11.96
C GLU A 88 21.63 -16.22 11.44
N ARG A 89 22.39 -16.76 10.48
CA ARG A 89 23.62 -16.14 9.94
C ARG A 89 23.33 -14.94 9.05
N VAL A 90 22.85 -13.86 9.65
CA VAL A 90 22.50 -12.61 8.95
C VAL A 90 23.71 -11.72 8.68
N GLU A 91 24.86 -11.97 9.31
CA GLU A 91 26.00 -11.03 9.23
C GLU A 91 26.97 -11.23 8.03
N TYR A 92 26.90 -12.35 7.30
CA TYR A 92 27.90 -12.67 6.26
C TYR A 92 27.34 -13.20 4.92
N GLY A 93 26.02 -13.29 4.74
CA GLY A 93 25.39 -13.75 3.49
C GLY A 93 25.08 -12.60 2.51
N GLU A 94 25.09 -12.88 1.21
CA GLU A 94 24.52 -11.94 0.23
C GLU A 94 23.01 -11.78 0.48
N PRO A 95 22.46 -10.55 0.61
CA PRO A 95 21.04 -10.33 0.94
C PRO A 95 20.04 -11.07 0.04
N SER A 96 20.38 -11.23 -1.25
CA SER A 96 19.59 -11.96 -2.23
C SER A 96 19.57 -13.48 -2.00
N ALA A 97 20.65 -14.06 -1.47
CA ALA A 97 20.75 -15.48 -1.17
C ALA A 97 19.84 -15.81 0.02
N THR A 98 19.93 -15.04 1.11
CA THR A 98 19.09 -15.23 2.31
C THR A 98 17.59 -15.14 1.99
N MET A 99 17.18 -14.21 1.11
CA MET A 99 15.78 -14.15 0.66
C MET A 99 15.39 -15.38 -0.15
N SER A 100 16.29 -15.89 -0.98
CA SER A 100 16.04 -17.08 -1.79
C SER A 100 15.84 -18.30 -0.90
N ASP A 101 16.62 -18.40 0.19
CA ASP A 101 16.52 -19.46 1.20
C ASP A 101 15.21 -19.35 1.99
N ILE A 102 14.84 -18.16 2.47
CA ILE A 102 13.54 -17.92 3.14
C ILE A 102 12.37 -18.30 2.23
N LEU A 103 12.42 -17.92 0.95
CA LEU A 103 11.39 -18.27 -0.03
C LEU A 103 11.38 -19.77 -0.36
N ALA A 104 12.52 -20.46 -0.32
CA ALA A 104 12.59 -21.90 -0.48
C ALA A 104 11.89 -22.63 0.68
N GLU A 105 12.13 -22.20 1.92
CA GLU A 105 11.43 -22.73 3.09
C GLU A 105 9.93 -22.44 3.05
N LEU A 106 9.52 -21.25 2.61
CA LEU A 106 8.10 -20.92 2.45
C LEU A 106 7.40 -21.84 1.43
N ARG A 107 8.08 -22.18 0.33
CA ARG A 107 7.59 -23.18 -0.64
C ARG A 107 7.54 -24.59 -0.05
N ALA A 108 8.48 -24.94 0.84
CA ALA A 108 8.50 -26.21 1.53
C ALA A 108 7.34 -26.37 2.55
N PHE A 109 6.77 -25.25 3.04
CA PHE A 109 5.52 -25.23 3.79
C PHE A 109 4.26 -25.29 2.90
N GLY A 110 4.41 -25.33 1.57
CA GLY A 110 3.30 -25.45 0.62
C GLY A 110 2.67 -24.14 0.18
N VAL A 111 3.29 -22.99 0.51
CA VAL A 111 2.79 -21.68 0.10
C VAL A 111 3.30 -21.32 -1.30
N ARG A 112 2.39 -20.90 -2.19
CA ARG A 112 2.75 -20.44 -3.55
C ARG A 112 3.31 -19.01 -3.50
N VAL A 113 4.53 -18.83 -4.02
CA VAL A 113 5.20 -17.53 -4.13
C VAL A 113 5.41 -17.22 -5.61
N ASP A 114 4.78 -16.16 -6.10
CA ASP A 114 4.84 -15.72 -7.50
C ASP A 114 5.50 -14.34 -7.64
N PHE A 115 6.65 -14.18 -6.98
CA PHE A 115 7.46 -12.96 -7.10
C PHE A 115 8.96 -13.26 -6.87
N PRO A 116 9.87 -12.49 -7.48
CA PRO A 116 11.30 -12.70 -7.34
C PRO A 116 11.83 -12.20 -5.98
N PRO A 117 12.95 -12.76 -5.48
CA PRO A 117 13.60 -12.31 -4.23
C PRO A 117 13.92 -10.82 -4.21
N SER A 118 14.15 -10.20 -5.38
CA SER A 118 14.46 -8.78 -5.49
C SER A 118 13.39 -7.84 -4.93
N LYS A 119 12.14 -8.31 -4.80
CA LYS A 119 11.04 -7.52 -4.20
C LYS A 119 11.08 -7.47 -2.68
N LEU A 120 11.92 -8.27 -2.03
CA LEU A 120 12.10 -8.30 -0.57
C LEU A 120 13.32 -7.50 -0.09
N LEU A 121 14.17 -7.02 -1.02
CA LEU A 121 15.39 -6.23 -0.74
C LEU A 121 15.13 -4.92 0.00
N SER A 122 13.95 -4.32 -0.17
CA SER A 122 13.57 -3.11 0.54
C SER A 122 13.36 -3.33 2.04
N GLY A 123 13.22 -4.58 2.50
CA GLY A 123 12.88 -4.89 3.90
C GLY A 123 11.48 -4.43 4.32
N SER A 124 10.75 -3.77 3.43
CA SER A 124 9.39 -3.24 3.66
C SER A 124 8.55 -3.34 2.38
N GLY A 125 7.24 -3.52 2.56
CA GLY A 125 6.28 -3.65 1.48
C GLY A 125 5.30 -4.81 1.69
N GLU A 126 4.31 -4.88 0.81
CA GLU A 126 3.24 -5.89 0.85
C GLU A 126 3.78 -7.33 0.83
N TYR A 127 4.81 -7.59 0.00
CA TYR A 127 5.42 -8.92 -0.11
C TYR A 127 6.12 -9.36 1.17
N VAL A 128 6.74 -8.43 1.91
CA VAL A 128 7.40 -8.69 3.19
C VAL A 128 6.37 -9.08 4.24
N CYS A 129 5.29 -8.30 4.36
CA CYS A 129 4.18 -8.62 5.25
C CYS A 129 3.54 -9.98 4.90
N PHE A 130 3.33 -10.27 3.61
CA PHE A 130 2.76 -11.54 3.17
C PHE A 130 3.62 -12.75 3.57
N VAL A 131 4.95 -12.67 3.38
CA VAL A 131 5.88 -13.74 3.76
C VAL A 131 5.83 -13.99 5.26
N LEU A 132 5.94 -12.92 6.07
CA LEU A 132 5.90 -13.05 7.52
C LEU A 132 4.54 -13.55 8.03
N ASP A 133 3.43 -13.11 7.45
CA ASP A 133 2.09 -13.52 7.85
C ASP A 133 1.85 -15.02 7.65
N ARG A 134 2.37 -15.57 6.55
CA ARG A 134 2.29 -17.01 6.25
C ARG A 134 3.21 -17.83 7.12
N LEU A 135 4.45 -17.36 7.37
CA LEU A 135 5.35 -18.03 8.31
C LEU A 135 4.78 -18.02 9.74
N ALA A 136 4.15 -16.92 10.16
CA ALA A 136 3.48 -16.83 11.45
C ALA A 136 2.28 -17.78 11.57
N GLU A 137 1.49 -17.95 10.51
CA GLU A 137 0.42 -18.96 10.49
C GLU A 137 0.94 -20.39 10.66
N GLU A 138 2.00 -20.75 9.96
CA GLU A 138 2.60 -22.08 10.08
C GLU A 138 3.24 -22.31 11.46
N ALA A 139 3.90 -21.30 12.03
CA ALA A 139 4.41 -21.34 13.39
C ALA A 139 3.28 -21.50 14.43
N LEU A 140 2.17 -20.77 14.27
CA LEU A 140 1.00 -20.88 15.15
C LEU A 140 0.32 -22.25 15.05
N LYS A 141 0.20 -22.82 13.84
CA LYS A 141 -0.32 -24.18 13.63
C LYS A 141 0.55 -25.21 14.36
N LYS A 142 1.87 -25.07 14.29
CA LYS A 142 2.81 -25.98 14.98
C LYS A 142 2.79 -25.83 16.50
N ARG A 143 2.62 -24.62 17.02
CA ARG A 143 2.41 -24.39 18.47
C ARG A 143 1.01 -24.81 18.95
N GLY A 144 0.11 -25.23 18.06
CA GLY A 144 -1.23 -25.69 18.41
C GLY A 144 -2.13 -24.57 18.95
N PHE A 145 -1.92 -23.33 18.50
CA PHE A 145 -2.74 -22.21 18.97
C PHE A 145 -4.17 -22.33 18.42
N SER A 146 -5.15 -22.39 19.32
CA SER A 146 -6.57 -22.27 19.02
C SER A 146 -7.16 -21.09 19.80
N PHE A 147 -7.93 -20.24 19.13
CA PHE A 147 -8.72 -19.23 19.82
C PHE A 147 -9.65 -19.91 20.82
N ARG A 148 -9.39 -19.72 22.12
CA ARG A 148 -10.28 -20.20 23.17
C ARG A 148 -11.50 -19.28 23.19
N SER A 149 -12.70 -19.85 23.35
CA SER A 149 -13.91 -19.06 23.59
C SER A 149 -13.64 -18.11 24.76
N PRO A 150 -14.02 -16.82 24.65
CA PRO A 150 -13.85 -15.87 25.73
C PRO A 150 -14.42 -16.45 27.03
N LYS A 151 -13.57 -16.63 28.03
CA LYS A 151 -14.05 -16.89 29.38
C LYS A 151 -14.65 -15.58 29.87
N TYR A 152 -15.96 -15.43 29.72
CA TYR A 152 -16.69 -14.42 30.46
C TYR A 152 -16.45 -14.74 31.93
N ALA A 153 -15.77 -13.85 32.65
CA ALA A 153 -15.79 -13.90 34.09
C ALA A 153 -17.28 -13.88 34.46
N ARG A 154 -17.78 -14.97 35.07
CA ARG A 154 -18.95 -14.80 35.91
C ARG A 154 -18.53 -13.74 36.93
N GLU A 155 -19.38 -12.74 37.15
CA GLU A 155 -19.20 -11.83 38.28
C GLU A 155 -19.05 -12.71 39.52
N ASP A 156 -17.81 -12.89 39.97
CA ASP A 156 -17.53 -13.57 41.21
C ASP A 156 -18.13 -12.67 42.29
N SER A 157 -19.20 -13.19 42.88
CA SER A 157 -19.61 -12.80 44.23
C SER A 157 -18.36 -12.95 45.08
N GLU A 158 -17.96 -11.85 45.70
CA GLU A 158 -16.73 -11.68 46.49
C GLU A 158 -16.36 -12.97 47.24
N GLU A 159 -15.18 -13.49 46.93
CA GLU A 159 -14.59 -14.67 47.58
C GLU A 159 -14.63 -14.55 49.11
N PRO A 160 -15.23 -15.49 49.87
CA PRO A 160 -14.82 -15.71 51.23
C PRO A 160 -13.46 -16.43 51.22
N PHE A 161 -12.53 -15.88 52.01
CA PHE A 161 -11.23 -16.45 52.35
C PHE A 161 -11.20 -17.98 52.37
N ALA A 162 -10.20 -18.55 51.68
CA ALA A 162 -9.85 -19.95 51.76
C ALA A 162 -9.62 -20.39 53.21
N VAL A 163 -10.42 -21.36 53.67
CA VAL A 163 -10.05 -22.26 54.75
C VAL A 163 -10.00 -23.65 54.13
N GLU A 164 -8.79 -24.21 54.06
CA GLU A 164 -8.53 -25.60 53.68
C GLU A 164 -9.27 -26.55 54.64
N GLU A 165 -10.03 -27.51 54.11
CA GLU A 165 -10.06 -28.90 54.62
C GLU A 165 -10.87 -29.80 53.68
N ASP A 166 -10.33 -30.98 53.44
CA ASP A 166 -10.82 -32.06 52.57
C ASP A 166 -12.32 -32.36 52.68
N ILE A 167 -13.04 -32.29 51.55
CA ILE A 167 -14.23 -33.12 51.32
C ILE A 167 -14.17 -33.70 49.91
N GLU A 168 -13.61 -34.89 49.85
CA GLU A 168 -13.71 -35.85 48.75
C GLU A 168 -15.19 -36.18 48.50
N LEU A 169 -15.74 -35.79 47.34
CA LEU A 169 -17.04 -36.28 46.87
C LEU A 169 -16.93 -36.83 45.46
N HIS A 170 -17.04 -38.15 45.42
CA HIS A 170 -17.14 -39.05 44.29
C HIS A 170 -18.28 -38.64 43.36
N VAL A 171 -18.00 -38.66 42.05
CA VAL A 171 -18.99 -38.47 40.98
C VAL A 171 -19.56 -39.84 40.62
N GLU A 172 -20.86 -40.06 40.80
CA GLU A 172 -21.63 -41.09 40.07
C GLU A 172 -22.81 -40.42 39.34
N GLU A 173 -22.54 -40.22 38.06
CA GLU A 173 -23.34 -40.43 36.84
C GLU A 173 -24.86 -40.71 36.93
N GLU A 174 -25.61 -39.91 36.14
CA GLU A 174 -26.82 -40.19 35.35
C GLU A 174 -27.96 -41.06 35.91
N VAL A 175 -29.17 -40.48 36.03
CA VAL A 175 -30.35 -40.92 35.25
C VAL A 175 -31.28 -39.72 34.99
N MET A 176 -31.58 -39.52 33.71
CA MET A 176 -32.62 -38.69 33.13
C MET A 176 -33.98 -39.40 33.27
N GLU A 177 -34.98 -38.75 33.86
CA GLU A 177 -36.38 -39.17 33.70
C GLU A 177 -37.31 -37.96 33.57
N GLU A 178 -38.37 -38.18 32.80
CA GLU A 178 -39.12 -37.23 31.99
C GLU A 178 -40.19 -36.44 32.77
N LEU A 179 -40.47 -35.24 32.23
CA LEU A 179 -41.76 -34.58 31.97
C LEU A 179 -42.96 -34.67 32.96
N ASP A 180 -43.70 -33.56 32.95
CA ASP A 180 -45.00 -33.24 33.59
C ASP A 180 -44.98 -32.87 35.08
N ASP A 181 -45.17 -31.58 35.38
CA ASP A 181 -46.48 -31.08 35.82
C ASP A 181 -46.48 -29.53 35.88
N ASP A 182 -47.20 -28.90 34.95
CA ASP A 182 -47.63 -27.51 35.07
C ASP A 182 -48.83 -27.47 36.03
N GLU A 183 -48.61 -27.22 37.32
CA GLU A 183 -49.71 -26.93 38.25
C GLU A 183 -49.44 -25.72 39.15
N GLU A 184 -49.80 -24.56 38.60
CA GLU A 184 -50.71 -23.60 39.25
C GLU A 184 -50.45 -23.28 40.73
N HIS A 185 -49.41 -22.50 41.02
CA HIS A 185 -49.36 -21.69 42.26
C HIS A 185 -49.95 -20.29 42.05
N ALA A 186 -51.16 -20.23 41.47
CA ALA A 186 -52.01 -19.05 41.53
C ALA A 186 -52.74 -19.07 42.87
N LEU A 187 -52.25 -18.30 43.84
CA LEU A 187 -52.97 -18.06 45.10
C LEU A 187 -54.35 -17.46 44.78
N ASP A 188 -55.40 -18.27 44.93
CA ASP A 188 -56.78 -17.87 44.70
C ASP A 188 -57.21 -16.76 45.68
N LEU A 189 -57.12 -15.52 45.17
CA LEU A 189 -57.50 -14.29 45.86
C LEU A 189 -59.02 -14.19 46.06
N GLU A 190 -59.80 -15.06 45.41
CA GLU A 190 -61.26 -15.11 45.47
C GLU A 190 -61.75 -15.97 46.66
N ALA A 191 -61.07 -17.07 46.97
CA ALA A 191 -61.32 -17.88 48.18
C ALA A 191 -61.18 -17.08 49.50
N LEU A 192 -60.23 -16.13 49.56
CA LEU A 192 -60.08 -15.24 50.73
C LEU A 192 -61.19 -14.19 50.83
N LYS A 193 -61.75 -13.74 49.69
CA LYS A 193 -62.88 -12.80 49.67
C LYS A 193 -64.20 -13.46 50.05
N LEU A 194 -64.44 -14.71 49.62
CA LEU A 194 -65.65 -15.45 50.02
C LEU A 194 -65.69 -15.73 51.53
N ARG A 195 -64.54 -15.95 52.18
CA ARG A 195 -64.48 -16.11 53.64
C ARG A 195 -64.79 -14.81 54.41
N SER A 196 -64.63 -13.66 53.78
CA SER A 196 -64.97 -12.34 54.36
C SER A 196 -66.42 -11.91 54.08
N ALA A 197 -67.13 -12.60 53.19
CA ALA A 197 -68.48 -12.27 52.76
C ALA A 197 -69.49 -13.35 53.20
N HIS A 198 -69.58 -13.64 54.49
CA HIS A 198 -70.75 -14.34 55.02
C HIS A 198 -71.92 -13.34 55.11
N PRO A 199 -73.08 -13.63 54.49
CA PRO A 199 -74.26 -12.80 54.64
C PRO A 199 -74.81 -12.97 56.05
N GLU A 200 -75.27 -11.84 56.61
CA GLU A 200 -75.98 -11.71 57.87
C GLU A 200 -77.14 -12.72 57.99
N ALA A 201 -76.84 -13.90 58.53
CA ALA A 201 -77.86 -14.78 59.07
C ALA A 201 -78.33 -14.13 60.38
N LYS A 202 -79.53 -13.57 60.36
CA LYS A 202 -80.28 -13.10 61.53
C LYS A 202 -80.31 -14.22 62.59
N MET A 203 -79.36 -14.20 63.49
CA MET A 203 -79.46 -14.90 64.77
C MET A 203 -80.28 -13.99 65.67
N SER A 204 -81.58 -14.25 65.68
CA SER A 204 -82.50 -13.73 66.67
C SER A 204 -82.00 -14.15 68.06
N CYS A 205 -81.39 -13.20 68.76
CA CYS A 205 -81.37 -13.20 70.21
C CYS A 205 -81.29 -11.75 70.67
N VAL A 206 -82.46 -11.18 70.92
CA VAL A 206 -82.58 -10.12 71.93
C VAL A 206 -82.14 -10.78 73.24
N ASN A 207 -80.84 -10.69 73.53
CA ASN A 207 -80.30 -10.71 74.89
C ASN A 207 -79.29 -9.57 74.94
N THR A 208 -79.80 -8.35 75.14
CA THR A 208 -79.05 -7.31 75.86
C THR A 208 -79.03 -7.67 77.35
N GLU A 209 -78.58 -8.88 77.67
CA GLU A 209 -77.94 -9.14 78.94
C GLU A 209 -76.47 -8.88 78.66
N ILE A 210 -75.90 -7.99 79.46
CA ILE A 210 -74.48 -7.66 79.51
C ILE A 210 -73.68 -8.91 79.11
N LEU A 211 -72.85 -8.81 78.06
CA LEU A 211 -71.83 -9.81 77.75
C LEU A 211 -70.86 -9.84 78.94
N GLN A 212 -71.28 -10.46 80.04
CA GLN A 212 -70.43 -10.76 81.16
C GLN A 212 -69.53 -11.86 80.67
N SER A 213 -68.25 -11.52 80.53
CA SER A 213 -67.18 -12.50 80.46
C SER A 213 -67.42 -13.55 81.55
N MET A 214 -67.87 -14.75 81.16
CA MET A 214 -67.84 -15.93 82.04
C MET A 214 -66.41 -16.46 82.20
N VAL A 215 -65.41 -15.75 81.67
CA VAL A 215 -64.00 -16.04 81.88
C VAL A 215 -63.60 -15.44 83.22
N ASP A 216 -63.20 -16.31 84.14
CA ASP A 216 -62.62 -15.92 85.41
C ASP A 216 -61.37 -15.07 85.16
N ALA A 217 -61.17 -14.01 85.97
CA ALA A 217 -60.06 -13.09 85.76
C ALA A 217 -58.72 -13.85 85.81
N ALA A 218 -58.62 -14.88 86.67
CA ALA A 218 -57.42 -15.71 86.77
C ALA A 218 -57.19 -16.56 85.50
N GLU A 219 -58.24 -17.13 84.90
CA GLU A 219 -58.13 -17.88 83.64
C GLU A 219 -57.71 -16.97 82.48
N TRP A 220 -58.21 -15.73 82.45
CA TRP A 220 -57.79 -14.75 81.45
C TRP A 220 -56.31 -14.35 81.64
N TYR A 221 -55.87 -14.14 82.89
CA TYR A 221 -54.46 -13.86 83.17
C TYR A 221 -53.55 -15.02 82.77
N LEU A 222 -53.96 -16.27 83.03
CA LEU A 222 -53.21 -17.45 82.60
C LEU A 222 -53.13 -17.55 81.08
N GLU A 223 -54.21 -17.23 80.37
CA GLU A 223 -54.23 -17.23 78.91
C GLU A 223 -53.37 -16.10 78.32
N VAL A 224 -53.37 -14.92 78.95
CA VAL A 224 -52.48 -13.81 78.61
C VAL A 224 -51.03 -14.21 78.84
N GLU A 225 -50.69 -14.82 79.98
CA GLU A 225 -49.33 -15.32 80.26
C GLU A 225 -48.91 -16.46 79.31
N ARG A 226 -49.86 -17.29 78.86
CA ARG A 226 -49.63 -18.35 77.88
C ARG A 226 -49.33 -17.79 76.49
N VAL A 227 -50.01 -16.73 76.08
CA VAL A 227 -49.91 -16.13 74.75
C VAL A 227 -48.82 -15.03 74.68
N LEU A 228 -48.45 -14.42 75.80
CA LEU A 228 -47.41 -13.38 75.89
C LEU A 228 -46.07 -13.79 75.24
N PRO A 229 -45.54 -15.02 75.46
CA PRO A 229 -44.32 -15.49 74.82
C PRO A 229 -44.48 -15.69 73.30
N GLN A 230 -45.70 -15.99 72.83
CA GLN A 230 -46.01 -16.18 71.41
C GLN A 230 -46.16 -14.83 70.67
N LEU A 231 -46.58 -13.79 71.39
CA LEU A 231 -46.66 -12.41 70.88
C LEU A 231 -45.35 -11.64 71.01
N LYS A 232 -44.37 -12.17 71.76
CA LYS A 232 -43.04 -11.60 71.86
C LYS A 232 -42.31 -11.83 70.54
N VAL A 233 -42.54 -10.92 69.60
CA VAL A 233 -41.82 -10.83 68.32
C VAL A 233 -40.35 -10.52 68.66
N THR A 234 -39.57 -11.57 68.83
CA THR A 234 -38.13 -11.46 68.87
C THR A 234 -37.68 -11.27 67.43
N VAL A 235 -37.47 -10.02 67.03
CA VAL A 235 -36.79 -9.70 65.78
C VAL A 235 -35.36 -10.21 65.93
N LYS A 236 -35.14 -11.48 65.56
CA LYS A 236 -33.81 -12.02 65.40
C LYS A 236 -33.20 -11.27 64.23
N ASN A 237 -32.04 -10.67 64.45
CA ASN A 237 -31.26 -9.99 63.44
C ASN A 237 -30.68 -11.05 62.48
N ASP A 238 -31.54 -11.61 61.64
CA ASP A 238 -31.20 -12.65 60.68
C ASP A 238 -30.74 -11.97 59.39
N ASN A 239 -29.72 -12.53 58.72
CA ASN A 239 -29.20 -12.03 57.45
C ASN A 239 -30.21 -12.11 56.28
N LYS A 240 -31.41 -12.63 56.55
CA LYS A 240 -32.58 -12.65 55.67
C LYS A 240 -33.53 -11.46 55.91
N ASP A 241 -33.21 -10.55 56.84
CA ASP A 241 -33.98 -9.32 57.04
C ASP A 241 -33.69 -8.37 55.87
N TRP A 242 -34.72 -8.15 55.05
CA TRP A 242 -34.68 -7.22 53.92
C TRP A 242 -34.24 -5.82 54.34
N ARG A 243 -34.39 -5.43 55.62
CA ARG A 243 -33.90 -4.15 56.14
C ARG A 243 -32.37 -4.03 56.06
N ILE A 244 -31.65 -5.11 56.34
CA ILE A 244 -30.18 -5.15 56.24
C ILE A 244 -29.76 -5.02 54.77
N HIS A 245 -30.46 -5.70 53.85
CA HIS A 245 -30.20 -5.58 52.42
C HIS A 245 -30.50 -4.18 51.87
N VAL A 246 -31.57 -3.52 52.35
CA VAL A 246 -31.88 -2.13 51.98
C VAL A 246 -30.79 -1.19 52.51
N GLU A 247 -30.32 -1.38 53.73
CA GLU A 247 -29.23 -0.58 54.30
C GLU A 247 -27.91 -0.82 53.53
N GLN A 248 -27.60 -2.05 53.16
CA GLN A 248 -26.47 -2.40 52.29
C GLN A 248 -26.57 -1.71 50.92
N MET A 249 -27.75 -1.73 50.30
CA MET A 249 -27.99 -1.06 49.02
C MET A 249 -27.75 0.46 49.11
N HIS A 250 -28.16 1.09 50.21
CA HIS A 250 -27.85 2.51 50.46
C HIS A 250 -26.34 2.75 50.62
N ARG A 251 -25.64 1.90 51.37
CA ARG A 251 -24.17 2.00 51.52
C ARG A 251 -23.44 1.84 50.18
N HIS A 252 -23.82 0.87 49.36
CA HIS A 252 -23.25 0.69 48.02
C HIS A 252 -23.56 1.87 47.11
N ARG A 253 -24.79 2.39 47.14
CA ARG A 253 -25.17 3.59 46.37
C ARG A 253 -24.31 4.80 46.75
N ASP A 254 -24.06 5.02 48.04
CA ASP A 254 -23.23 6.13 48.50
C ASP A 254 -21.75 5.93 48.13
N GLY A 255 -21.27 4.69 48.21
CA GLY A 255 -19.94 4.30 47.73
C GLY A 255 -19.77 4.56 46.22
N ILE A 256 -20.73 4.13 45.41
CA ILE A 256 -20.75 4.35 43.95
C ILE A 256 -20.84 5.86 43.64
N SER A 257 -21.66 6.61 44.37
CA SER A 257 -21.78 8.06 44.18
C SER A 257 -20.45 8.78 44.46
N THR A 258 -19.74 8.35 45.50
CA THR A 258 -18.44 8.91 45.88
C THR A 258 -17.37 8.56 44.85
N SER A 259 -17.23 7.29 44.48
CA SER A 259 -16.26 6.87 43.47
C SER A 259 -16.54 7.47 42.10
N PHE A 260 -17.82 7.61 41.72
CA PHE A 260 -18.22 8.30 40.50
C PHE A 260 -17.84 9.77 40.52
N LYS A 261 -18.02 10.47 41.64
CA LYS A 261 -17.62 11.88 41.80
C LYS A 261 -16.10 12.04 41.69
N GLU A 262 -15.33 11.13 42.27
CA GLU A 262 -13.87 11.11 42.16
C GLU A 262 -13.41 10.85 40.72
N ALA A 263 -13.95 9.80 40.08
CA ALA A 263 -13.67 9.45 38.69
C ALA A 263 -13.99 10.60 37.73
N LYS A 264 -15.15 11.25 37.91
CA LYS A 264 -15.55 12.44 37.16
C LYS A 264 -14.54 13.58 37.36
N GLY A 265 -14.10 13.83 38.59
CA GLY A 265 -13.09 14.86 38.87
C GLY A 265 -11.70 14.55 38.29
N TYR A 266 -11.31 13.28 38.18
CA TYR A 266 -10.10 12.88 37.44
C TYR A 266 -10.26 13.12 35.94
N LEU A 267 -11.42 12.79 35.38
CA LEU A 267 -11.71 12.98 33.95
C LEU A 267 -11.77 14.47 33.57
N GLU A 268 -12.38 15.32 34.40
CA GLU A 268 -12.44 16.76 34.18
C GLU A 268 -11.04 17.39 34.19
N ARG A 269 -10.18 16.97 35.13
CA ARG A 269 -8.76 17.40 35.16
C ARG A 269 -8.00 16.96 33.92
N LEU A 270 -8.17 15.69 33.52
CA LEU A 270 -7.56 15.18 32.30
C LEU A 270 -8.03 15.93 31.06
N GLN A 271 -9.33 16.25 30.97
CA GLN A 271 -9.89 17.05 29.89
C GLN A 271 -9.28 18.45 29.85
N GLU A 272 -9.10 19.11 31.00
CA GLU A 272 -8.48 20.42 31.08
C GLU A 272 -7.00 20.37 30.65
N ASP A 273 -6.26 19.35 31.09
CA ASP A 273 -4.84 19.18 30.72
C ASP A 273 -4.68 18.86 29.23
N ILE A 274 -5.56 18.03 28.67
CA ILE A 274 -5.63 17.79 27.22
C ILE A 274 -5.97 19.09 26.48
N GLY A 275 -6.92 19.89 26.97
CA GLY A 275 -7.26 21.19 26.39
C GLY A 275 -6.06 22.14 26.36
N LYS A 276 -5.34 22.28 27.48
CA LYS A 276 -4.13 23.12 27.57
C LYS A 276 -3.01 22.63 26.66
N THR A 277 -2.81 21.32 26.53
CA THR A 277 -1.79 20.77 25.64
C THR A 277 -2.15 20.97 24.17
N LEU A 278 -3.42 20.79 23.78
CA LEU A 278 -3.90 21.09 22.44
C LEU A 278 -3.75 22.57 22.08
N GLU A 279 -4.04 23.49 22.99
CA GLU A 279 -3.81 24.92 22.75
C GLU A 279 -2.33 25.26 22.56
N LYS A 280 -1.44 24.63 23.35
CA LYS A 280 0.01 24.76 23.17
C LYS A 280 0.46 24.22 21.80
N VAL A 281 -0.02 23.04 21.41
CA VAL A 281 0.27 22.48 20.08
C VAL A 281 -0.22 23.42 18.98
N ARG A 282 -1.47 23.88 19.06
CA ARG A 282 -2.06 24.79 18.06
C ARG A 282 -1.31 26.11 17.94
N SER A 283 -0.88 26.68 19.07
CA SER A 283 -0.08 27.92 19.06
C SER A 283 1.31 27.68 18.46
N ARG A 284 1.92 26.52 18.74
CA ARG A 284 3.23 26.14 18.18
C ARG A 284 3.14 25.87 16.67
N GLU A 285 2.09 25.19 16.22
CA GLU A 285 1.78 24.98 14.80
C GLU A 285 1.60 26.32 14.09
N LYS A 286 0.80 27.23 14.65
CA LYS A 286 0.62 28.58 14.09
C LYS A 286 1.94 29.34 14.00
N TYR A 287 2.80 29.22 15.00
CA TYR A 287 4.13 29.83 14.98
C TYR A 287 5.02 29.24 13.90
N ILE A 288 5.09 27.91 13.78
CA ILE A 288 5.88 27.22 12.75
C ILE A 288 5.35 27.56 11.35
N ASN A 289 4.04 27.51 11.15
CA ASN A 289 3.42 27.85 9.87
C ASN A 289 3.76 29.29 9.48
N ASN A 290 3.69 30.24 10.40
CA ASN A 290 4.09 31.63 10.12
C ASN A 290 5.57 31.76 9.75
N GLN A 291 6.46 30.97 10.36
CA GLN A 291 7.88 30.96 9.99
C GLN A 291 8.13 30.33 8.61
N LEU A 292 7.41 29.24 8.30
CA LEU A 292 7.55 28.52 7.04
C LEU A 292 6.86 29.22 5.87
N GLU A 293 5.83 30.03 6.10
CA GLU A 293 5.08 30.72 5.05
C GLU A 293 5.99 31.55 4.14
N HIS A 294 6.89 32.33 4.74
CA HIS A 294 7.86 33.12 3.98
C HIS A 294 8.83 32.23 3.19
N LEU A 295 9.36 31.18 3.82
CA LEU A 295 10.31 30.26 3.20
C LEU A 295 9.68 29.49 2.03
N ILE A 296 8.42 29.08 2.17
CA ILE A 296 7.61 28.46 1.11
C ILE A 296 7.39 29.46 -0.03
N GLN A 297 7.12 30.73 0.28
CA GLN A 297 6.96 31.76 -0.73
C GLN A 297 8.28 32.03 -1.49
N GLU A 298 9.41 32.09 -0.79
CA GLU A 298 10.73 32.19 -1.42
C GLU A 298 11.03 30.98 -2.30
N TYR A 299 10.74 29.76 -1.83
CA TYR A 299 10.90 28.54 -2.63
C TYR A 299 10.03 28.57 -3.91
N ARG A 300 8.77 28.99 -3.80
CA ARG A 300 7.87 29.15 -4.96
C ARG A 300 8.41 30.17 -5.94
N ASN A 301 8.92 31.30 -5.45
CA ASN A 301 9.53 32.33 -6.29
C ASN A 301 10.78 31.80 -7.01
N ALA A 302 11.66 31.08 -6.30
CA ALA A 302 12.85 30.47 -6.88
C ALA A 302 12.50 29.38 -7.92
N GLN A 303 11.46 28.58 -7.66
CA GLN A 303 10.96 27.58 -8.61
C GLN A 303 10.39 28.23 -9.87
N ALA A 304 9.66 29.34 -9.76
CA ALA A 304 9.17 30.11 -10.90
C ALA A 304 10.33 30.70 -11.73
N GLN A 305 11.34 31.26 -11.07
CA GLN A 305 12.56 31.77 -11.73
C GLN A 305 13.31 30.65 -12.45
N LEU A 306 13.47 29.48 -11.82
CA LEU A 306 14.09 28.32 -12.47
C LEU A 306 13.30 27.87 -13.71
N GLY A 307 11.97 27.86 -13.64
CA GLY A 307 11.11 27.57 -14.78
C GLY A 307 11.33 28.56 -15.92
N GLN A 308 11.39 29.85 -15.61
CA GLN A 308 11.65 30.91 -16.59
C GLN A 308 13.02 30.76 -17.26
N VAL A 309 14.08 30.50 -16.48
CA VAL A 309 15.44 30.32 -17.01
C VAL A 309 15.55 29.07 -17.86
N LYS A 310 14.92 27.96 -17.45
CA LYS A 310 14.88 26.72 -18.25
C LYS A 310 14.18 26.94 -19.58
N GLU A 311 13.09 27.69 -19.59
CA GLU A 311 12.36 28.03 -20.81
C GLU A 311 13.20 28.91 -21.74
N GLN A 312 13.87 29.94 -21.21
CA GLN A 312 14.81 30.76 -21.97
C GLN A 312 15.97 29.93 -22.55
N TYR A 313 16.53 29.01 -21.76
CA TYR A 313 17.58 28.11 -22.24
C TYR A 313 17.07 27.18 -23.34
N ARG A 314 15.86 26.63 -23.21
CA ARG A 314 15.22 25.79 -24.23
C ARG A 314 15.09 26.57 -25.55
N GLN A 315 14.55 27.78 -25.49
CA GLN A 315 14.39 28.65 -26.66
C GLN A 315 15.74 29.01 -27.30
N ALA A 316 16.77 29.32 -26.49
CA ALA A 316 18.11 29.59 -26.99
C ALA A 316 18.76 28.35 -27.62
N SER A 317 18.57 27.17 -27.04
CA SER A 317 19.06 25.90 -27.57
C SER A 317 18.38 25.56 -28.89
N GLU A 318 17.07 25.75 -29.00
CA GLU A 318 16.32 25.58 -30.25
C GLU A 318 16.83 26.54 -31.32
N GLY A 319 17.06 27.81 -30.97
CA GLY A 319 17.67 28.79 -31.86
C GLY A 319 19.09 28.42 -32.30
N LEU A 320 19.90 27.83 -31.40
CA LEU A 320 21.24 27.35 -31.73
C LEU A 320 21.20 26.15 -32.68
N THR A 321 20.30 25.19 -32.44
CA THR A 321 20.12 24.04 -33.33
C THR A 321 19.68 24.46 -34.73
N GLU A 322 18.77 25.44 -34.85
CA GLU A 322 18.34 25.95 -36.15
C GLU A 322 19.48 26.68 -36.86
N LYS A 323 20.26 27.51 -36.14
CA LYS A 323 21.46 28.13 -36.73
C LYS A 323 22.51 27.11 -37.16
N ALA A 324 22.71 26.05 -36.38
CA ALA A 324 23.61 24.95 -36.75
C ALA A 324 23.12 24.20 -38.00
N ARG A 325 21.80 23.98 -38.13
CA ARG A 325 21.18 23.39 -39.32
C ARG A 325 21.41 24.26 -40.56
N ILE A 326 21.16 25.57 -40.45
CA ILE A 326 21.39 26.52 -41.55
C ILE A 326 22.88 26.58 -41.91
N LEU A 327 23.79 26.58 -40.93
CA LEU A 327 25.23 26.55 -41.21
C LEU A 327 25.66 25.29 -41.95
N ALA A 328 25.12 24.12 -41.61
CA ALA A 328 25.38 22.88 -42.34
C ALA A 328 24.85 22.94 -43.78
N GLU A 329 23.65 23.49 -43.98
CA GLU A 329 23.06 23.71 -45.31
C GLU A 329 23.92 24.68 -46.15
N MET A 330 24.43 25.76 -45.54
CA MET A 330 25.36 26.67 -46.21
C MET A 330 26.72 26.02 -46.52
N ASP A 331 27.25 25.18 -45.64
CA ASP A 331 28.51 24.45 -45.88
C ASP A 331 28.36 23.45 -47.04
N ASP A 332 27.21 22.75 -47.12
CA ASP A 332 26.91 21.84 -48.22
C ASP A 332 26.71 22.58 -49.54
N GLU A 333 26.04 23.73 -49.55
CA GLU A 333 25.95 24.58 -50.74
C GLU A 333 27.32 25.11 -51.16
N LEU A 334 28.18 25.47 -50.21
CA LEU A 334 29.55 25.91 -50.48
C LEU A 334 30.39 24.76 -51.08
N LYS A 335 30.25 23.52 -50.58
CA LYS A 335 30.85 22.33 -51.19
C LYS A 335 30.32 22.09 -52.60
N ARG A 336 29.01 22.26 -52.83
CA ARG A 336 28.39 22.12 -54.15
C ARG A 336 28.97 23.11 -55.14
N VAL A 337 29.03 24.39 -54.76
CA VAL A 337 29.64 25.44 -55.58
C VAL A 337 31.12 25.15 -55.83
N LYS A 338 31.86 24.71 -54.79
CA LYS A 338 33.28 24.35 -54.92
C LYS A 338 33.46 23.21 -55.93
N GLN A 339 32.66 22.15 -55.84
CA GLN A 339 32.69 21.04 -56.79
C GLN A 339 32.36 21.53 -58.20
N GLU A 340 31.33 22.35 -58.37
CA GLU A 340 30.96 22.92 -59.68
C GLU A 340 32.09 23.78 -60.26
N THR A 341 32.81 24.52 -59.42
CA THR A 341 34.00 25.28 -59.85
C THR A 341 35.19 24.38 -60.17
N GLU A 342 35.41 23.28 -59.43
CA GLU A 342 36.46 22.31 -59.69
C GLU A 342 36.19 21.56 -61.01
N GLU A 343 34.94 21.17 -61.25
CA GLU A 343 34.49 20.57 -62.51
C GLU A 343 34.68 21.54 -63.68
N ARG A 344 34.27 22.81 -63.53
CA ARG A 344 34.55 23.83 -64.55
C ARG A 344 36.05 24.05 -64.75
N ASN A 345 36.83 24.13 -63.67
CA ASN A 345 38.27 24.30 -63.76
C ASN A 345 38.92 23.11 -64.46
N SER A 346 38.48 21.88 -64.16
CA SER A 346 38.93 20.67 -64.85
C SER A 346 38.54 20.70 -66.33
N SER A 347 37.34 21.17 -66.69
CA SER A 347 36.92 21.28 -68.09
C SER A 347 37.67 22.37 -68.87
N VAL A 348 38.07 23.45 -68.19
CA VAL A 348 38.88 24.54 -68.78
C VAL A 348 40.35 24.15 -68.87
N SER A 349 40.85 23.40 -67.88
CA SER A 349 42.22 22.89 -67.84
C SER A 349 42.41 21.60 -68.66
N ASP A 350 41.32 20.90 -69.00
CA ASP A 350 41.36 19.76 -69.90
C ASP A 350 41.65 20.30 -71.31
N GLY A 351 42.93 20.27 -71.68
CA GLY A 351 43.39 20.63 -73.00
C GLY A 351 43.00 19.62 -74.08
N ALA A 352 42.33 18.50 -73.75
CA ALA A 352 41.93 17.48 -74.72
C ALA A 352 41.10 18.01 -75.90
N PRO A 353 40.13 18.96 -75.74
CA PRO A 353 39.43 19.57 -76.86
C PRO A 353 40.40 20.35 -77.77
N LEU A 354 41.35 21.08 -77.17
CA LEU A 354 42.37 21.84 -77.89
C LEU A 354 43.32 20.91 -78.67
N VAL A 355 43.72 19.80 -78.06
CA VAL A 355 44.56 18.76 -78.69
C VAL A 355 43.80 18.07 -79.83
N ASN A 356 42.51 17.79 -79.67
CA ASN A 356 41.69 17.21 -80.73
C ASN A 356 41.50 18.19 -81.91
N ILE A 357 41.24 19.48 -81.65
CA ILE A 357 41.21 20.51 -82.70
C ILE A 357 42.55 20.57 -83.43
N LYS A 358 43.67 20.58 -82.69
CA LYS A 358 45.01 20.58 -83.27
C LYS A 358 45.28 19.34 -84.14
N ARG A 359 44.78 18.17 -83.73
CA ARG A 359 44.85 16.91 -84.49
C ARG A 359 44.01 16.97 -85.78
N CYS A 360 42.77 17.46 -85.70
CA CYS A 360 41.92 17.68 -86.88
C CYS A 360 42.58 18.66 -87.86
N MET A 361 43.11 19.78 -87.36
CA MET A 361 43.84 20.75 -88.19
C MET A 361 45.07 20.15 -88.88
N ALA A 362 45.84 19.30 -88.18
CA ALA A 362 46.98 18.61 -88.76
C ALA A 362 46.54 17.65 -89.88
N THR A 363 45.44 16.93 -89.67
CA THR A 363 44.85 16.02 -90.65
C THR A 363 44.38 16.78 -91.89
N GLN A 364 43.65 17.89 -91.71
CA GLN A 364 43.22 18.76 -92.81
C GLN A 364 44.40 19.34 -93.60
N LYS A 365 45.49 19.75 -92.94
CA LYS A 365 46.71 20.18 -93.63
C LYS A 365 47.33 19.06 -94.46
N GLN A 366 47.33 17.84 -93.94
CA GLN A 366 47.86 16.68 -94.65
C GLN A 366 47.00 16.33 -95.88
N GLU A 367 45.67 16.41 -95.75
CA GLU A 367 44.71 16.29 -96.85
C GLU A 367 44.93 17.38 -97.91
N MET A 368 45.15 18.64 -97.51
CA MET A 368 45.47 19.72 -98.46
C MET A 368 46.73 19.42 -99.27
N VAL A 369 47.81 18.96 -98.63
CA VAL A 369 49.05 18.58 -99.34
C VAL A 369 48.82 17.41 -100.28
N GLN A 370 47.99 16.43 -99.92
CA GLN A 370 47.61 15.33 -100.81
C GLN A 370 46.81 15.84 -102.02
N LEU A 371 45.81 16.70 -101.79
CA LEU A 371 45.02 17.30 -102.87
C LEU A 371 45.90 18.15 -103.79
N GLU A 372 46.85 18.93 -103.27
CA GLU A 372 47.83 19.67 -104.07
C GLU A 372 48.68 18.75 -104.94
N LYS A 373 49.15 17.62 -104.40
CA LYS A 373 49.88 16.60 -105.18
C LYS A 373 49.01 15.97 -106.26
N MET A 374 47.74 15.68 -105.96
CA MET A 374 46.78 15.17 -106.95
C MET A 374 46.55 16.19 -108.06
N ILE A 375 46.32 17.46 -107.72
CA ILE A 375 46.16 18.55 -108.69
C ILE A 375 47.43 18.71 -109.53
N ALA A 376 48.62 18.67 -108.92
CA ALA A 376 49.89 18.77 -109.64
C ALA A 376 50.09 17.59 -110.61
N SER A 377 49.76 16.37 -110.17
CA SER A 377 49.78 15.17 -111.00
C SER A 377 48.79 15.26 -112.17
N GLN A 378 47.55 15.69 -111.91
CA GLN A 378 46.54 15.93 -112.95
C GLN A 378 46.98 17.02 -113.92
N ARG A 379 47.59 18.13 -113.45
CA ARG A 379 48.18 19.17 -114.31
C ARG A 379 49.31 18.62 -115.17
N LEU A 380 50.14 17.72 -114.65
CA LEU A 380 51.21 17.06 -115.42
C LEU A 380 50.64 16.10 -116.48
N GLN A 381 49.59 15.34 -116.13
CA GLN A 381 48.84 14.51 -117.08
C GLN A 381 48.17 15.34 -118.18
N MET A 382 47.54 16.46 -117.83
CA MET A 382 46.94 17.39 -118.80
C MET A 382 47.99 18.03 -119.71
N LYS A 383 49.17 18.38 -119.19
CA LYS A 383 50.31 18.84 -120.02
C LYS A 383 50.81 17.76 -120.98
N LYS A 384 50.92 16.50 -120.53
CA LYS A 384 51.26 15.38 -121.42
C LYS A 384 50.17 15.14 -122.47
N SER A 385 48.89 15.22 -122.10
CA SER A 385 47.77 15.06 -123.04
C SER A 385 47.66 16.20 -124.05
N ASN A 386 47.99 17.45 -123.69
CA ASN A 386 48.05 18.58 -124.64
C ASN A 386 49.26 18.46 -125.58
N SER A 387 50.42 18.02 -125.08
CA SER A 387 51.59 17.74 -125.93
C SER A 387 51.35 16.62 -126.97
N LEU A 388 50.41 15.70 -126.69
CA LEU A 388 49.96 14.66 -127.62
C LEU A 388 48.85 15.14 -128.58
N ARG A 389 48.20 16.28 -128.32
CA ARG A 389 47.22 16.89 -129.23
C ARG A 389 47.85 17.81 -130.28
N ASP A 390 48.99 18.45 -129.97
CA ASP A 390 49.65 19.38 -130.90
C ASP A 390 50.52 18.72 -132.00
N THR A 391 50.59 17.38 -132.06
CA THR A 391 51.45 16.64 -133.02
C THR A 391 50.70 15.82 -134.09
N HIS A 392 49.36 15.87 -134.13
CA HIS A 392 48.51 15.31 -135.20
C HIS A 392 47.36 16.28 -135.49
N ALA A 393 47.42 17.20 -136.47
CA ALA A 393 47.32 17.02 -137.93
C ALA A 393 46.16 17.94 -138.43
N PRO A 394 46.12 18.35 -139.72
CA PRO A 394 45.58 19.63 -140.19
C PRO A 394 44.24 19.56 -140.98
N ILE A 395 43.68 20.75 -141.28
CA ILE A 395 42.95 21.13 -142.53
C ILE A 395 41.56 20.49 -142.83
N MET A 396 40.54 21.38 -142.79
CA MET A 396 39.37 21.54 -143.67
C MET A 396 38.23 20.51 -143.71
N PHE A 397 37.01 20.94 -143.36
CA PHE A 397 35.80 21.10 -144.20
C PHE A 397 34.60 21.33 -143.24
N VAL A 398 33.96 22.50 -143.24
CA VAL A 398 32.77 22.88 -144.03
C VAL A 398 31.44 22.37 -143.43
N GLN A 399 30.55 23.34 -143.27
CA GLN A 399 29.08 23.29 -143.30
C GLN A 399 28.28 22.87 -142.06
N THR A 400 27.33 23.78 -141.78
CA THR A 400 25.92 23.56 -141.38
C THR A 400 25.70 23.06 -139.96
N LEU A 401 24.65 23.44 -139.24
CA LEU A 401 23.61 24.47 -139.27
C LEU A 401 22.97 24.30 -137.87
N ASP A 402 22.47 25.40 -137.30
CA ASP A 402 21.24 25.47 -136.52
C ASP A 402 20.89 24.48 -135.37
N LEU A 403 20.53 25.13 -134.26
CA LEU A 403 19.36 24.85 -133.40
C LEU A 403 19.25 23.47 -132.72
N LEU A 404 19.48 23.44 -131.40
CA LEU A 404 18.41 23.38 -130.37
C LEU A 404 18.96 23.61 -128.96
#